data_AF-A0AAJ1N0M1-F1
#
_entry.id   AF-A0AAJ1N0M1-F1
#
_cell.length_a   1.000
_cell.length_b   1.000
_cell.length_c   1.000
_cell.angle_alpha   90.00
_cell.angle_beta   90.00
_cell.angle_gamma   90.00
#
_symmetry.space_group_name_H-M   'P 1'
#
loop_
_entity.id
_entity.type
_entity.pdbx_description
1 polymer ?
#
loop_
_entity_poly.entity_id
_entity_poly.type
_entity_poly.pdbx_seq_one_letter_code
_entity_poly.pdbx_strand_id
1 'polypeptide(L)'
;MKFEELTFESQQAAREALVNALNIEMESRRYIDDNRAKYIARNIRDSFIALETEDPKQGYGSDKDEELPAPVSDSDEKCSNGA
;
A
#
# COMPACT_ATOMS: atom_id res chain seq x y z
N MET A 1 -0.77 13.66 13.55
CA MET A 1 -1.33 12.96 14.72
C MET A 1 -0.28 12.01 15.25
N LYS A 2 -0.17 11.87 16.57
CA LYS A 2 0.67 10.89 17.25
C LYS A 2 -0.15 9.65 17.61
N PHE A 3 0.50 8.53 17.88
CA PHE A 3 -0.20 7.28 18.21
C PHE A 3 -0.98 7.39 19.53
N GLU A 4 -0.43 8.07 20.53
CA GLU A 4 -1.14 8.30 21.80
C GLU A 4 -2.39 9.19 21.67
N GLU A 5 -2.55 9.87 20.53
CA GLU A 5 -3.70 10.73 20.21
C GLU A 5 -4.83 9.95 19.49
N LEU A 6 -4.60 8.69 19.10
CA LEU A 6 -5.62 7.83 18.50
C LEU A 6 -6.68 7.43 19.52
N THR A 7 -7.86 7.03 19.02
CA THR A 7 -8.89 6.40 19.85
C THR A 7 -8.35 5.18 20.59
N PHE A 8 -8.92 4.88 21.75
CA PHE A 8 -8.48 3.73 22.56
C PHE A 8 -8.61 2.43 21.77
N GLU A 9 -9.69 2.30 21.00
CA GLU A 9 -10.00 1.19 20.11
C GLU A 9 -8.92 1.02 19.04
N SER A 10 -8.53 2.10 18.34
CA SER A 10 -7.46 2.05 17.35
C SER A 10 -6.10 1.71 17.95
N GLN A 11 -5.80 2.23 19.14
CA GLN A 11 -4.57 1.85 19.84
C GLN A 11 -4.57 0.37 20.23
N GLN A 12 -5.72 -0.16 20.66
CA GLN A 12 -5.86 -1.56 21.03
C GLN A 12 -5.73 -2.48 19.81
N ALA A 13 -6.40 -2.16 18.71
CA ALA A 13 -6.29 -2.88 17.45
C ALA A 13 -4.85 -2.88 16.91
N ALA A 14 -4.13 -1.76 17.00
CA ALA A 14 -2.73 -1.69 16.60
C ALA A 14 -1.81 -2.56 17.49
N ARG A 15 -2.06 -2.63 18.80
CA ARG A 15 -1.32 -3.54 19.70
C ARG A 15 -1.57 -5.01 19.34
N GLU A 16 -2.82 -5.37 19.06
CA GLU A 16 -3.18 -6.73 18.65
C GLU A 16 -2.56 -7.10 17.29
N ALA A 17 -2.63 -6.20 16.32
CA ALA A 17 -1.98 -6.36 15.02
C ALA A 17 -0.47 -6.56 15.15
N LEU A 18 0.19 -5.82 16.06
CA LEU A 18 1.61 -5.97 16.34
C LEU A 18 1.95 -7.36 16.92
N VAL A 19 1.20 -7.81 17.92
CA VAL A 19 1.39 -9.15 18.51
C VAL A 19 1.23 -10.23 17.44
N ASN A 20 0.18 -10.14 16.63
CA ASN A 20 -0.07 -11.10 15.55
C ASN A 20 1.06 -11.10 14.51
N ALA A 21 1.51 -9.93 14.07
CA ALA A 21 2.59 -9.80 13.10
C ALA A 21 3.91 -10.38 13.63
N LEU A 22 4.24 -10.14 14.91
CA LEU A 22 5.42 -10.71 15.54
C LEU A 22 5.32 -12.23 15.67
N ASN A 23 4.14 -12.77 16.01
CA ASN A 23 3.95 -14.22 16.06
C ASN A 23 4.14 -14.87 14.68
N ILE A 24 3.55 -14.32 13.63
CA ILE A 24 3.71 -14.80 12.25
C ILE A 24 5.18 -14.74 11.81
N GLU A 25 5.87 -13.64 12.10
CA GLU A 25 7.29 -13.49 11.76
C GLU A 25 8.15 -14.50 12.56
N MET A 26 7.86 -14.75 13.83
CA MET A 26 8.53 -15.79 14.64
C MET A 26 8.27 -17.19 14.12
N GLU A 27 7.04 -17.51 13.71
CA GLU A 27 6.69 -18.81 13.14
C GLU A 27 7.41 -19.06 11.82
N SER A 28 7.52 -18.04 10.98
CA SER A 28 8.17 -18.14 9.67
C SER A 28 9.70 -18.20 9.73
N ARG A 29 10.35 -17.43 10.62
CA ARG A 29 11.81 -17.30 10.67
C ARG A 29 12.48 -17.95 11.86
N ARG A 30 11.70 -18.42 12.85
CA ARG A 30 12.16 -18.92 14.17
C ARG A 30 12.98 -17.93 14.99
N TYR A 31 13.10 -16.69 14.53
CA TYR A 31 13.86 -15.62 15.17
C TYR A 31 13.42 -14.25 14.62
N ILE A 32 13.43 -13.25 15.49
CA ILE A 32 13.25 -11.84 15.15
C ILE A 32 14.32 -11.04 15.87
N ASP A 33 15.13 -10.28 15.12
CA ASP A 33 16.04 -9.30 15.70
C ASP A 33 15.32 -7.98 16.04
N ASP A 34 15.96 -7.20 16.90
CA ASP A 34 15.43 -5.92 17.36
C ASP A 34 15.11 -4.93 16.23
N ASN A 35 15.90 -4.92 15.15
CA ASN A 35 15.67 -3.98 14.05
C ASN A 35 14.42 -4.39 13.28
N ARG A 36 14.22 -5.69 13.06
CA ARG A 36 13.02 -6.23 12.43
C ARG A 36 11.78 -5.98 13.28
N ALA A 37 11.84 -6.21 14.59
CA ALA A 37 10.74 -5.93 15.51
C ALA A 37 10.36 -4.43 15.49
N LYS A 38 11.35 -3.54 15.56
CA LYS A 38 11.14 -2.08 15.48
C LYS A 38 10.53 -1.65 14.15
N TYR A 39 10.96 -2.26 13.04
CA TYR A 39 10.41 -1.97 11.72
C TYR A 39 8.93 -2.34 11.62
N ILE A 40 8.56 -3.55 12.08
CA ILE A 40 7.16 -4.01 12.11
C ILE A 40 6.31 -3.07 12.98
N ALA A 41 6.77 -2.75 14.19
CA ALA A 41 6.06 -1.86 15.10
C ALA A 41 5.86 -0.46 14.51
N ARG A 42 6.88 0.10 13.84
CA ARG A 42 6.79 1.39 13.17
C ARG A 42 5.74 1.38 12.06
N ASN A 43 5.78 0.39 11.17
CA ASN A 43 4.85 0.34 10.05
C ASN A 43 3.40 0.19 10.51
N ILE A 44 3.13 -0.67 11.51
CA ILE A 44 1.78 -0.82 12.05
C ILE A 44 1.29 0.48 12.67
N ARG A 45 2.12 1.13 13.48
CA ARG A 45 1.78 2.43 14.08
C ARG A 45 1.45 3.47 13.01
N ASP A 46 2.30 3.59 12.00
CA ASP A 46 2.18 4.60 10.95
C ASP A 46 0.93 4.31 10.07
N SER A 47 0.59 3.03 9.80
CA SER A 47 -0.65 2.64 9.12
C SER A 47 -1.92 3.03 9.90
N PHE A 48 -1.96 2.83 11.21
CA PHE A 48 -3.13 3.20 12.00
C PHE A 48 -3.31 4.71 12.12
N ILE A 49 -2.21 5.46 12.22
CA ILE A 49 -2.27 6.92 12.13
C ILE A 49 -2.84 7.34 10.77
N ALA A 50 -2.39 6.73 9.67
CA ALA A 50 -2.92 7.01 8.34
C ALA A 50 -4.43 6.75 8.27
N LEU A 51 -4.91 5.59 8.73
CA LEU A 51 -6.34 5.24 8.69
C LEU A 51 -7.25 6.20 9.47
N GLU A 52 -6.80 6.70 10.62
CA GLU A 52 -7.58 7.66 11.43
C GLU A 52 -7.48 9.10 10.92
N THR A 53 -6.48 9.39 10.09
CA THR A 53 -6.26 10.74 9.52
C THR A 53 -6.71 10.85 8.06
N GLU A 54 -6.92 9.73 7.36
CA GLU A 54 -7.52 9.71 6.05
C GLU A 54 -9.00 10.09 6.15
N ASP A 55 -9.35 11.17 5.46
CA ASP A 55 -10.75 11.46 5.13
C ASP A 55 -11.23 10.34 4.20
N PRO A 56 -12.35 9.63 4.46
CA PRO A 56 -12.82 8.47 3.68
C PRO A 56 -13.02 8.70 2.16
N LYS A 57 -12.76 9.93 1.68
CA LYS A 57 -12.94 10.37 0.29
C LYS A 57 -11.80 10.04 -0.65
N GLN A 58 -10.66 9.51 -0.20
CA GLN A 58 -9.59 9.11 -1.12
C GLN A 58 -9.49 7.58 -1.17
N GLY A 59 -10.38 7.00 -1.98
CA GLY A 59 -10.48 5.57 -2.18
C GLY A 59 -9.19 4.95 -2.71
N TYR A 60 -9.00 3.69 -2.29
CA TYR A 60 -8.40 2.60 -3.05
C TYR A 60 -8.27 2.90 -4.56
N GLY A 61 -7.05 2.87 -5.06
CA GLY A 61 -6.77 2.88 -6.51
C GLY A 61 -5.75 3.92 -6.93
N SER A 62 -4.49 3.77 -6.51
CA SER A 62 -3.39 4.12 -7.42
C SER A 62 -2.98 2.84 -8.13
N ASP A 63 -3.91 2.26 -8.90
CA ASP A 63 -3.49 1.60 -10.12
C ASP A 63 -2.76 2.69 -10.89
N LYS A 64 -1.44 2.53 -10.97
CA LYS A 64 -0.67 3.29 -11.92
C LYS A 64 -1.19 2.84 -13.26
N ASP A 65 -2.05 3.67 -13.84
CA ASP A 65 -2.27 3.70 -15.28
C ASP A 65 -0.87 3.87 -15.90
N GLU A 66 -0.22 2.74 -16.20
CA GLU A 66 0.68 2.70 -17.34
C GLU A 66 -0.22 3.07 -18.52
N GLU A 67 -0.18 4.35 -18.86
CA GLU A 67 -0.59 4.89 -20.15
C GLU A 67 0.18 4.10 -21.21
N LEU A 68 -0.39 2.97 -21.63
CA LEU A 68 0.05 2.27 -22.82
C LEU A 68 -0.10 3.28 -23.97
N PRO A 69 0.99 3.63 -24.68
CA PRO A 69 0.89 4.57 -25.78
C PRO A 69 -0.11 4.04 -26.80
N ALA A 70 -0.98 4.93 -27.26
CA ALA A 70 -2.09 4.66 -28.15
C ALA A 70 -1.69 3.77 -29.35
N PRO A 71 -2.57 2.86 -29.81
CA PRO A 71 -2.33 2.14 -31.04
C PRO A 71 -2.25 3.15 -32.19
N VAL A 72 -1.08 3.23 -32.84
CA VAL A 72 -0.94 3.93 -34.11
C VAL A 72 -1.78 3.21 -35.17
N SER A 73 -3.00 3.70 -35.34
CA SER A 73 -3.82 3.42 -36.52
C SER A 73 -3.33 4.30 -37.66
N ASP A 74 -2.41 3.79 -38.47
CA ASP A 74 -2.21 4.33 -39.83
C ASP A 74 -3.03 3.47 -40.79
N SER A 75 -4.29 3.85 -40.93
CA SER A 75 -5.07 3.58 -42.13
C SER A 75 -5.18 4.90 -42.86
N ASP A 76 -4.50 5.05 -43.99
CA ASP A 76 -5.03 5.82 -45.13
C ASP A 76 -4.28 5.49 -46.43
N GLU A 77 -4.91 4.57 -47.15
CA GLU A 77 -5.09 4.45 -48.59
C GLU A 77 -4.70 5.69 -49.45
N LYS A 78 -3.86 5.47 -50.47
CA LYS A 78 -4.03 6.19 -51.75
C LYS A 78 -3.37 5.49 -52.95
N CYS A 79 -4.24 5.11 -53.89
CA CYS A 79 -3.95 4.71 -55.26
C CYS A 79 -3.02 5.69 -56.01
N SER A 80 -2.16 5.16 -56.89
CA SER A 80 -2.00 5.71 -58.25
C SER A 80 -1.30 4.71 -59.19
N ASN A 81 -1.75 4.74 -60.45
CA ASN A 81 -1.56 3.76 -61.52
C ASN A 81 -0.19 3.85 -62.24
N GLY A 82 0.24 2.70 -62.78
CA GLY A 82 0.62 2.50 -64.19
C GLY A 82 1.75 3.32 -64.82
N ALA A 83 2.82 2.63 -65.22
CA ALA A 83 3.39 2.65 -66.57
C ALA A 83 4.13 1.33 -66.82
#